data_AF-A0A1V0GF37-F1
#
_entry.id   AF-A0A1V0GF37-F1
#
_cell.length_a   1.000
_cell.length_b   1.000
_cell.length_c   1.000
_cell.angle_alpha   90.00
_cell.angle_beta   90.00
_cell.angle_gamma   90.00
#
_symmetry.space_group_name_H-M   'P 1'
#
loop_
_entity.id
_entity.type
_entity.pdbx_description
1 polymer ?
#
loop_
_entity_poly.entity_id
_entity_poly.type
_entity_poly.pdbx_seq_one_letter_code
_entity_poly.pdbx_strand_id
1 'polypeptide(L)'
;MYQVVEMKGDLEPWWFLEGWQEDIISTKEFENFYDALKYYKKLWFAMEETLPSYISRSSVMTAFWDQEDKHWCEECDEYLQVYQSIALLDDWQEIPEEKYRPGYEKRNDLPNHAHCKIKR
;
A
#
# COMPACT_ATOMS: atom_id res chain seq x y z
N MET A 1 -16.80 -2.96 9.40
CA MET A 1 -16.97 -2.11 8.18
C MET A 1 -15.69 -2.17 7.40
N TYR A 2 -15.73 -2.29 6.07
CA TYR A 2 -14.50 -2.43 5.27
C TYR A 2 -14.05 -1.10 4.69
N GLN A 3 -12.75 -0.88 4.65
CA GLN A 3 -12.14 0.29 4.01
C GLN A 3 -11.23 -0.17 2.89
N VAL A 4 -11.25 0.55 1.77
CA VAL A 4 -10.16 0.50 0.80
C VAL A 4 -9.46 1.84 0.85
N VAL A 5 -8.20 1.83 1.25
CA VAL A 5 -7.38 3.02 1.41
C VAL A 5 -6.30 3.07 0.33
N GLU A 6 -5.98 4.28 -0.11
CA GLU A 6 -4.86 4.58 -1.00
C GLU A 6 -3.87 5.46 -0.22
N MET A 7 -2.58 5.11 -0.30
CA MET A 7 -1.51 5.76 0.43
C MET A 7 -0.33 6.03 -0.48
N LYS A 8 0.45 7.05 -0.16
CA LYS A 8 1.73 7.33 -0.79
C LYS A 8 2.75 7.66 0.27
N GLY A 9 3.88 6.98 0.25
CA GLY A 9 4.93 7.17 1.24
C GLY A 9 6.22 6.51 0.82
N ASP A 10 7.27 6.73 1.60
CA ASP A 10 8.61 6.19 1.38
C ASP A 10 8.95 5.03 2.31
N LEU A 11 7.96 4.58 3.09
CA LEU A 11 8.11 3.53 4.08
C LEU A 11 6.99 2.50 3.98
N GLU A 12 7.37 1.28 3.60
CA GLU A 12 6.51 0.10 3.54
C GLU A 12 7.11 -1.01 4.41
N PRO A 13 6.33 -1.74 5.23
CA PRO A 13 4.87 -1.66 5.37
C PRO A 13 4.40 -0.55 6.33
N TRP A 14 3.54 0.38 5.88
CA TRP A 14 3.14 1.53 6.71
C TRP A 14 2.11 1.21 7.81
N TRP A 15 1.35 0.13 7.67
CA TRP A 15 0.26 -0.20 8.58
C TRP A 15 0.72 -0.63 9.99
N PHE A 16 2.03 -0.81 10.20
CA PHE A 16 2.62 -1.02 11.53
C PHE A 16 3.03 0.28 12.21
N LEU A 17 2.93 1.42 11.52
CA LEU A 17 3.44 2.69 12.00
C LEU A 17 2.33 3.42 12.75
N GLU A 18 2.65 3.98 13.90
CA GLU A 18 1.71 4.88 14.59
C GLU A 18 1.40 6.09 13.68
N GLY A 19 0.15 6.55 13.69
CA GLY A 19 -0.29 7.71 12.90
C GLY A 19 -0.43 7.48 11.39
N TRP A 20 -0.24 6.24 10.89
CA TRP A 20 -0.26 5.96 9.43
C TRP A 20 -1.53 6.45 8.71
N GLN A 21 -2.65 6.55 9.43
CA GLN A 21 -3.92 7.02 8.88
C GLN A 21 -3.88 8.48 8.40
N GLU A 22 -2.96 9.29 8.95
CA GLU A 22 -2.77 10.69 8.56
C GLU A 22 -2.19 10.82 7.14
N ASP A 23 -1.52 9.78 6.65
CA ASP A 23 -0.90 9.72 5.32
C ASP A 23 -1.84 9.13 4.25
N ILE A 24 -3.12 8.89 4.59
CA ILE A 24 -4.10 8.37 3.64
C ILE A 24 -4.51 9.46 2.64
N ILE A 25 -4.34 9.18 1.35
CA ILE A 25 -4.75 10.06 0.26
C ILE A 25 -6.25 9.96 0.01
N SER A 26 -6.77 8.73 0.04
CA SER A 26 -8.16 8.43 -0.31
C SER A 26 -8.62 7.22 0.48
N THR A 27 -9.86 7.28 0.95
CA THR A 27 -10.55 6.16 1.60
C THR A 27 -11.91 5.97 0.96
N LYS A 28 -12.29 4.71 0.78
CA LYS A 28 -13.66 4.34 0.46
C LYS A 28 -14.17 3.24 1.37
N GLU A 29 -15.33 3.46 1.97
CA GLU A 29 -15.94 2.55 2.93
C GLU A 29 -17.02 1.66 2.27
N PHE A 30 -17.16 0.45 2.79
CA PHE A 30 -18.08 -0.57 2.31
C PHE A 30 -18.65 -1.40 3.46
N GLU A 31 -19.93 -1.76 3.36
CA GLU A 31 -20.56 -2.70 4.29
C GLU A 31 -20.20 -4.16 3.97
N ASN A 32 -19.90 -4.46 2.70
CA ASN A 32 -19.66 -5.82 2.21
C ASN A 32 -18.21 -6.01 1.75
N PHE A 33 -17.60 -7.11 2.20
CA PHE A 33 -16.23 -7.48 1.85
C PHE A 33 -16.00 -7.60 0.34
N TYR A 34 -16.94 -8.21 -0.38
CA TYR A 34 -16.77 -8.47 -1.82
C TYR A 34 -16.89 -7.19 -2.65
N ASP A 35 -17.69 -6.22 -2.21
CA ASP A 35 -17.75 -4.90 -2.84
C ASP A 35 -16.44 -4.13 -2.64
N ALA A 36 -15.88 -4.17 -1.42
CA ALA A 36 -14.55 -3.64 -1.13
C ALA A 36 -13.49 -4.33 -1.99
N LEU A 37 -13.51 -5.67 -2.08
CA LEU A 37 -12.54 -6.44 -2.88
C LEU A 37 -12.66 -6.14 -4.37
N LYS A 38 -13.87 -5.93 -4.88
CA LYS A 38 -14.10 -5.50 -6.27
C LYS A 38 -13.49 -4.13 -6.55
N TYR A 39 -13.66 -3.19 -5.62
CA TYR A 39 -13.07 -1.86 -5.72
C TYR A 39 -11.53 -1.89 -5.61
N TYR A 40 -11.00 -2.66 -4.65
CA TYR A 40 -9.57 -2.92 -4.52
C TYR A 40 -8.97 -3.44 -5.84
N LYS A 41 -9.60 -4.47 -6.44
CA LYS A 41 -9.14 -5.05 -7.71
C LYS A 41 -9.14 -4.03 -8.84
N LYS A 42 -10.11 -3.11 -8.87
CA LYS A 42 -10.14 -2.01 -9.84
C LYS A 42 -8.93 -1.08 -9.67
N LEU A 43 -8.61 -0.67 -8.43
CA LEU A 43 -7.43 0.16 -8.15
C LEU A 43 -6.14 -0.58 -8.51
N TRP A 44 -6.07 -1.87 -8.16
CA TRP A 44 -4.91 -2.70 -8.44
C TRP A 44 -4.54 -2.71 -9.93
N PHE A 45 -5.51 -2.90 -10.83
CA PHE A 45 -5.25 -2.83 -12.27
C PHE A 45 -4.86 -1.42 -12.74
N ALA A 46 -5.51 -0.38 -12.21
CA ALA A 46 -5.16 0.99 -12.58
C ALA A 46 -3.72 1.36 -12.17
N MET A 47 -3.25 0.87 -11.02
CA MET A 47 -1.87 1.07 -10.57
C MET A 47 -0.88 0.22 -11.38
N GLU A 48 -1.20 -1.04 -11.67
CA GLU A 48 -0.35 -1.91 -12.50
C GLU A 48 -0.12 -1.33 -13.91
N GLU A 49 -1.09 -0.61 -14.48
CA GLU A 49 -0.93 0.05 -15.78
C GLU A 49 0.11 1.18 -15.79
N THR A 50 0.44 1.74 -14.61
CA THR A 50 1.28 2.95 -14.50
C THR A 50 2.58 2.72 -13.75
N LEU A 51 2.65 1.70 -12.89
CA LEU A 51 3.81 1.41 -12.04
C LEU A 51 4.35 0.02 -12.37
N PRO A 52 5.64 -0.08 -12.76
CA PRO A 52 6.20 -1.33 -13.26
C PRO A 52 6.42 -2.39 -12.17
N SER A 53 6.55 -1.98 -10.91
CA SER A 53 6.95 -2.86 -9.81
C SER A 53 5.89 -2.92 -8.73
N TYR A 54 5.70 -4.10 -8.13
CA TYR A 54 4.78 -4.30 -7.01
C TYR A 54 5.16 -5.48 -6.11
N ILE A 55 4.68 -5.39 -4.87
CA ILE A 55 4.57 -6.49 -3.90
C ILE A 55 3.14 -6.51 -3.36
N SER A 56 2.46 -7.64 -3.55
CA SER A 56 1.09 -7.87 -3.12
C SER A 56 1.05 -9.02 -2.14
N ARG A 57 0.26 -8.86 -1.09
CA ARG A 57 0.08 -9.83 0.00
C ARG A 57 -1.25 -10.52 -0.07
N SER A 58 -1.31 -11.72 0.50
CA SER A 58 -2.54 -12.47 0.72
C SER A 58 -3.56 -11.73 1.61
N SER A 59 -3.13 -10.80 2.46
CA SER A 59 -4.00 -9.91 3.23
C SER A 59 -4.64 -8.78 2.42
N VAL A 60 -4.54 -8.79 1.09
CA VAL A 60 -5.15 -7.79 0.19
C VAL A 60 -4.59 -6.39 0.46
N MET A 61 -3.27 -6.35 0.49
CA MET A 61 -2.46 -5.13 0.58
C MET A 61 -1.41 -5.19 -0.53
N THR A 62 -1.22 -4.11 -1.27
CA THR A 62 -0.23 -4.04 -2.35
C THR A 62 0.46 -2.70 -2.31
N ALA A 63 1.79 -2.72 -2.38
CA ALA A 63 2.61 -1.55 -2.67
C ALA A 63 3.11 -1.65 -4.11
N PHE A 64 3.10 -0.52 -4.79
CA PHE A 64 3.56 -0.32 -6.17
C PHE A 64 4.63 0.76 -6.22
N TRP A 65 5.57 0.65 -7.14
CA TRP A 65 6.62 1.65 -7.32
C TRP A 65 7.23 1.61 -8.73
N ASP A 66 7.92 2.70 -9.05
CA ASP A 66 8.90 2.77 -10.14
C ASP A 66 10.27 3.02 -9.49
N GLN A 67 11.29 2.26 -9.88
CA GLN A 67 12.65 2.41 -9.34
C GLN A 67 13.27 3.78 -9.68
N GLU A 68 12.76 4.46 -10.71
CA GLU A 68 13.18 5.81 -11.09
C GLU A 68 12.39 6.90 -10.34
N ASP A 69 11.20 6.59 -9.80
CA ASP A 69 10.38 7.53 -9.03
C ASP A 69 10.85 7.62 -7.57
N LYS A 70 11.77 8.54 -7.33
CA LYS A 70 12.34 8.82 -6.01
C LYS A 70 12.17 10.29 -5.64
N HIS A 71 12.07 10.56 -4.35
CA HIS A 71 12.07 11.93 -3.82
C HIS A 71 13.35 12.21 -3.06
N TRP A 72 13.81 13.46 -3.09
CA TRP A 72 14.94 13.91 -2.30
C TRP A 72 14.50 14.17 -0.86
N CYS A 73 15.17 13.54 0.10
CA CYS A 73 14.96 13.77 1.53
C CYS A 73 16.13 14.56 2.10
N GLU A 74 15.88 15.81 2.52
CA GLU A 74 16.89 16.71 3.09
C GLU A 74 17.47 16.17 4.40
N GLU A 75 16.64 15.51 5.21
CA GLU A 75 17.03 14.93 6.50
C GLU A 75 18.00 13.76 6.35
N CYS A 76 17.85 12.98 5.28
CA CYS A 76 18.67 11.81 5.01
C CYS A 76 19.80 12.07 3.99
N ASP A 77 19.77 13.22 3.30
CA ASP A 77 20.70 13.59 2.23
C ASP A 77 20.75 12.50 1.12
N GLU A 78 19.60 11.91 0.81
CA GLU A 78 19.47 10.81 -0.15
C GLU A 78 18.14 10.83 -0.93
N TYR A 79 18.13 10.11 -2.06
CA TYR A 79 16.92 9.85 -2.84
C TYR A 79 16.20 8.60 -2.32
N LEU A 80 15.04 8.80 -1.71
CA LEU A 80 14.21 7.75 -1.15
C LEU A 80 13.15 7.27 -2.16
N GLN A 81 12.91 5.97 -2.15
CA GLN A 81 11.88 5.35 -2.99
C GLN A 81 10.51 5.88 -2.59
N VAL A 82 9.65 6.10 -3.57
CA VAL A 82 8.25 6.42 -3.33
C VAL A 82 7.39 5.21 -3.68
N TYR A 83 6.50 4.86 -2.76
CA TYR A 83 5.52 3.79 -2.91
C TYR A 83 4.13 4.38 -3.02
N GLN A 84 3.32 3.80 -3.91
CA GLN A 84 1.87 3.99 -3.95
C GLN A 84 1.21 2.69 -3.53
N SER A 85 0.35 2.74 -2.54
CA SER A 85 -0.14 1.55 -1.87
C SER A 85 -1.64 1.54 -1.74
N ILE A 86 -2.22 0.35 -1.85
CA ILE A 86 -3.62 0.09 -1.60
C ILE A 86 -3.78 -1.02 -0.57
N ALA A 87 -4.76 -0.87 0.30
CA ALA A 87 -5.08 -1.87 1.30
C ALA A 87 -6.59 -1.99 1.48
N LEU A 88 -7.06 -3.23 1.57
CA LEU A 88 -8.41 -3.54 2.04
C LEU A 88 -8.33 -3.87 3.53
N LEU A 89 -9.07 -3.15 4.34
CA LEU A 89 -9.06 -3.23 5.80
C LEU A 89 -10.45 -3.62 6.32
N ASP A 90 -10.49 -4.16 7.54
CA ASP A 90 -11.69 -4.46 8.32
C ASP A 90 -11.63 -3.66 9.62
N ASP A 91 -12.53 -2.68 9.76
CA ASP A 91 -12.57 -1.73 10.86
C ASP A 91 -11.18 -1.10 11.16
N TRP A 92 -10.54 -0.62 10.09
CA TRP A 92 -9.22 0.03 10.10
C TRP A 92 -8.07 -0.89 10.52
N GLN A 93 -8.28 -2.20 10.51
CA GLN A 93 -7.27 -3.22 10.80
C GLN A 93 -7.05 -4.12 9.58
N GLU A 94 -5.96 -4.88 9.57
CA GLU A 94 -5.75 -5.92 8.56
C GLU A 94 -6.95 -6.87 8.57
N ILE A 95 -7.39 -7.31 7.38
CA ILE A 95 -8.47 -8.31 7.32
C ILE A 95 -8.07 -9.58 8.07
N PRO A 96 -9.03 -10.29 8.69
CA PRO A 96 -8.70 -11.51 9.40
C PRO A 96 -8.27 -12.63 8.42
N GLU A 97 -7.45 -13.57 8.91
CA GLU A 97 -6.80 -14.61 8.08
C GLU A 97 -7.79 -15.44 7.24
N GLU A 98 -9.01 -15.67 7.72
CA GLU A 98 -10.06 -16.37 6.97
C GLU A 98 -10.49 -15.64 5.68
N LYS A 99 -10.24 -14.34 5.58
CA LYS A 99 -10.52 -13.52 4.40
C LYS A 99 -9.31 -13.36 3.49
N TYR A 100 -8.15 -13.92 3.86
CA TYR A 100 -6.96 -13.88 3.02
C TYR A 100 -7.27 -14.47 1.63
N ARG A 101 -6.54 -13.93 0.65
CA ARG A 101 -6.61 -14.29 -0.75
C ARG A 101 -5.22 -14.73 -1.19
N PRO A 102 -4.80 -15.98 -0.96
CA PRO A 102 -3.46 -16.46 -1.33
C PRO A 102 -3.08 -16.22 -2.79
N GLY A 103 -4.05 -16.17 -3.71
CA GLY A 103 -3.81 -15.80 -5.12
C GLY A 103 -3.35 -14.36 -5.34
N TYR A 104 -3.40 -13.49 -4.33
CA TYR A 104 -2.84 -12.14 -4.34
C TYR A 104 -1.41 -12.10 -3.81
N GLU A 105 -0.87 -13.19 -3.24
CA GLU A 105 0.52 -13.24 -2.81
C GLU A 105 1.43 -13.34 -4.04
N LYS A 106 1.94 -12.20 -4.50
CA LYS A 106 2.78 -12.10 -5.70
C LYS A 106 3.61 -10.83 -5.68
N ARG A 107 4.78 -10.89 -6.30
CA ARG A 107 5.67 -9.76 -6.54
C ARG A 107 6.42 -9.94 -7.83
N ASN A 108 6.81 -8.84 -8.45
CA ASN A 108 7.69 -8.86 -9.62
C ASN A 108 9.03 -8.14 -9.38
N ASP A 109 9.21 -7.51 -8.22
CA ASP A 109 10.43 -6.81 -7.82
C ASP A 109 10.63 -6.87 -6.29
N LEU A 110 11.77 -6.36 -5.81
CA LEU A 110 12.08 -6.21 -4.38
C LEU A 110 12.21 -4.72 -4.03
N PRO A 111 11.55 -4.25 -2.96
CA PRO A 111 11.65 -2.86 -2.55
C PRO A 111 13.07 -2.49 -2.11
N ASN A 112 13.51 -1.28 -2.43
CA ASN A 112 14.70 -0.70 -1.83
C ASN A 112 14.38 -0.29 -0.38
N HIS A 113 15.15 -0.79 0.58
CA HIS A 113 14.86 -0.59 2.00
C HIS A 113 15.35 0.75 2.58
N ALA A 114 15.88 1.65 1.76
CA ALA A 114 16.19 3.02 2.18
C ALA A 114 14.88 3.78 2.47
N HIS A 115 14.70 4.18 3.72
CA HIS A 115 13.52 4.92 4.20
C HIS A 115 13.97 6.03 5.15
N CYS A 116 13.18 7.10 5.25
CA CYS A 116 13.50 8.17 6.18
C CYS A 116 13.47 7.67 7.63
N LYS A 117 14.55 7.92 8.37
CA LYS A 117 14.69 7.50 9.78
C LYS A 117 14.04 8.46 10.77
N ILE A 118 13.60 9.62 10.29
CA ILE A 118 12.95 10.64 11.09
C ILE A 118 11.50 10.68 10.64
N LYS A 119 10.68 9.83 11.25
CA LYS A 119 9.24 10.06 11.21
C LYS A 119 8.93 11.30 12.05
N ARG A 120 8.30 12.30 11.42
CA ARG A 120 7.52 13.29 12.14
C ARG A 120 6.18 12.71 12.55
#